data_AF-A0A1T4KIY6-F1
#
_entry.id   AF-A0A1T4KIY6-F1
#
_cell.length_a   1.000
_cell.length_b   1.000
_cell.length_c   1.000
_cell.angle_alpha   90.00
_cell.angle_beta   90.00
_cell.angle_gamma   90.00
#
_symmetry.space_group_name_H-M   'P 1'
#
loop_
_entity.id
_entity.type
_entity.pdbx_description
1 polymer ?
#
loop_
_entity_poly.entity_id
_entity_poly.type
_entity_poly.pdbx_seq_one_letter_code
_entity_poly.pdbx_strand_id
1 'polypeptide(L)' 'MNDQKVLTFVKSTSSFKDGEKYDWSAALNSIPEGYRIQDISVSVATIYRGLGASKTPSHDVLTLTVFLTK' A
#
# COMPACT_ATOMS: atom_id res chain seq x y z
N MET A 1 -26.02 11.45 -3.28
CA MET A 1 -24.88 11.45 -2.36
C MET A 1 -23.80 10.64 -3.05
N ASN A 2 -22.61 11.19 -3.31
CA ASN A 2 -21.49 10.39 -3.82
C ASN A 2 -20.93 9.59 -2.65
N ASP A 3 -21.09 8.28 -2.67
CA ASP A 3 -20.54 7.39 -1.66
C ASP A 3 -19.06 7.14 -2.01
N GLN A 4 -18.16 7.86 -1.33
CA GLN A 4 -16.71 7.67 -1.47
C GLN A 4 -16.19 6.71 -0.39
N LYS A 5 -15.31 5.79 -0.78
CA LYS A 5 -14.67 4.83 0.11
C LYS A 5 -13.17 4.75 -0.18
N VAL A 6 -12.36 4.57 0.86
CA VAL A 6 -10.92 4.37 0.74
C VAL A 6 -10.56 3.00 1.30
N LEU A 7 -9.81 2.21 0.54
CA LEU A 7 -9.23 0.94 0.98
C LEU A 7 -7.72 1.07 1.06
N THR A 8 -7.12 0.57 2.15
CA THR A 8 -5.67 0.62 2.37
C THR A 8 -5.15 -0.79 2.62
N PHE A 9 -4.15 -1.19 1.85
CA PHE A 9 -3.50 -2.49 1.96
C PHE A 9 -2.02 -2.30 2.24
N VAL A 10 -1.51 -3.03 3.23
CA VAL A 10 -0.14 -2.89 3.69
C VAL A 10 0.59 -4.22 3.49
N LYS A 11 1.76 -4.16 2.85
CA LYS A 11 2.65 -5.31 2.66
C LYS A 11 4.04 -4.94 3.17
N SER A 12 4.50 -5.65 4.19
CA SER A 12 5.87 -5.52 4.67
C SER A 12 6.79 -6.46 3.88
N THR A 13 7.93 -5.95 3.43
CA THR A 13 9.00 -6.73 2.81
C THR A 13 10.32 -6.39 3.48
N SER A 14 11.20 -7.38 3.63
CA SER A 14 12.56 -7.18 4.14
C SER A 14 13.50 -6.56 3.10
N SER A 15 13.08 -6.49 1.84
CA SER A 15 13.85 -5.86 0.77
C SER A 15 12.91 -5.36 -0.30
N PHE A 16 12.78 -4.04 -0.46
CA PHE A 16 12.26 -3.49 -1.70
C PHE A 16 13.32 -3.64 -2.79
N LYS A 17 13.03 -4.37 -3.86
CA LYS A 17 13.87 -4.38 -5.04
C LYS A 17 13.29 -3.44 -6.07
N ASP A 18 14.13 -2.53 -6.56
CA ASP A 18 13.74 -1.65 -7.66
C ASP A 18 13.40 -2.50 -8.90
N GLY A 19 12.28 -2.18 -9.54
CA GLY A 19 11.72 -2.95 -10.67
C GLY A 19 10.95 -4.23 -10.30
N GLU A 20 10.79 -4.57 -9.02
CA GLU A 20 9.96 -5.70 -8.61
C GLU A 20 8.46 -5.39 -8.77
N LYS A 21 7.73 -6.30 -9.43
CA LYS A 21 6.28 -6.19 -9.57
C LYS A 21 5.61 -6.76 -8.32
N TYR A 22 4.91 -5.91 -7.59
CA TYR A 22 4.11 -6.34 -6.45
C TYR A 22 2.70 -6.69 -6.90
N ASP A 23 2.32 -7.96 -6.69
CA ASP A 23 0.97 -8.42 -6.98
C ASP A 23 -0.02 -7.92 -5.93
N TRP A 24 -0.96 -7.08 -6.38
CA TRP A 24 -2.06 -6.52 -5.60
C TRP A 24 -3.42 -7.08 -6.04
N SER A 25 -3.46 -8.17 -6.80
CA SER A 25 -4.71 -8.74 -7.34
C SER A 25 -5.71 -9.08 -6.22
N ALA A 26 -5.24 -9.60 -5.09
CA ALA A 26 -6.09 -9.87 -3.93
C ALA A 26 -6.73 -8.60 -3.34
N ALA A 27 -5.99 -7.49 -3.32
CA ALA A 27 -6.50 -6.20 -2.86
C ALA A 27 -7.59 -5.66 -3.81
N LEU A 28 -7.35 -5.74 -5.11
CA LEU A 28 -8.32 -5.31 -6.13
C LEU A 28 -9.57 -6.20 -6.16
N ASN A 29 -9.44 -7.51 -5.90
CA ASN A 29 -10.57 -8.42 -5.79
C ASN A 29 -11.43 -8.19 -4.54
N SER A 30 -10.96 -7.40 -3.56
CA SER A 30 -11.72 -7.06 -2.36
C SER A 30 -12.58 -5.80 -2.51
N ILE A 31 -12.58 -5.18 -3.69
CA ILE A 31 -13.42 -4.00 -3.98
C ILE A 31 -14.89 -4.42 -3.88
N PRO A 32 -15.71 -3.75 -3.04
CA PRO A 32 -17.11 -4.12 -2.88
C PRO A 32 -17.91 -3.90 -4.17
N GLU A 33 -18.93 -4.72 -4.35
CA GLU A 33 -19.84 -4.60 -5.48
C GLU A 33 -20.51 -3.21 -5.53
N GLY A 34 -20.63 -2.67 -6.74
CA GLY A 34 -21.21 -1.35 -7.00
C GLY A 34 -20.24 -0.18 -6.83
N TYR A 35 -19.02 -0.40 -6.33
CA TYR A 35 -17.98 0.64 -6.30
C TYR A 35 -17.11 0.59 -7.56
N ARG A 36 -16.65 1.76 -8.02
CA ARG A 36 -15.69 1.93 -9.10
C ARG A 36 -14.41 2.53 -8.55
N ILE A 37 -13.28 2.10 -9.12
CA ILE A 37 -11.98 2.70 -8.81
C ILE A 37 -11.94 4.09 -9.42
N GLN A 38 -11.68 5.09 -8.58
CA GLN A 38 -11.43 6.46 -8.99
C GLN A 38 -9.94 6.74 -9.15
N ASP A 39 -9.14 6.27 -8.17
CA ASP A 39 -7.70 6.48 -8.16
C ASP A 39 -6.99 5.38 -7.36
N ILE A 40 -5.70 5.17 -7.65
CA ILE A 40 -4.84 4.23 -6.95
C ILE A 40 -3.50 4.92 -6.67
N SER A 41 -3.09 4.90 -5.41
CA SER A 41 -1.79 5.40 -4.97
C SER A 41 -0.97 4.29 -4.34
N VAL A 42 0.32 4.23 -4.67
CA VAL A 42 1.29 3.32 -4.05
C VAL A 42 2.35 4.17 -3.37
N SER A 43 2.62 3.88 -2.10
CA SER A 43 3.69 4.52 -1.34
C SER A 43 4.59 3.47 -0.69
N VAL A 44 5.87 3.82 -0.54
CA VAL A 44 6.88 2.99 0.11
C VAL A 44 7.41 3.76 1.31
N ALA A 45 7.41 3.13 2.47
CA ALA A 45 7.96 3.66 3.70
C ALA A 45 9.02 2.71 4.26
N THR A 46 10.27 3.18 4.37
CA THR A 46 11.34 2.42 5.03
C THR A 46 11.27 2.64 6.54
N ILE A 47 11.05 1.56 7.29
CA ILE A 47 11.07 1.58 8.75
C ILE A 47 12.51 1.30 9.22
N TYR A 48 13.13 2.30 9.85
CA TYR A 48 14.40 2.15 10.53
C TYR A 48 14.18 1.68 11.97
N ARG A 49 14.87 0.62 12.39
CA ARG A 49 14.94 0.25 13.82
C ARG A 49 16.26 0.78 14.40
N GLY A 50 16.17 1.55 15.47
CA GLY A 50 17.32 2.03 16.25
C GLY A 50 17.02 3.34 16.97
N LEU A 51 17.25 3.38 18.29
CA LEU A 51 17.35 4.61 19.07
C LEU A 51 18.83 5.02 19.10
N GLY A 52 19.30 5.79 18.11
CA GLY A 52 20.70 6.25 18.04
C GLY A 52 21.21 6.54 16.63
N ALA A 53 22.48 6.99 16.53
CA ALA A 53 23.15 7.42 15.29
C ALA A 53 23.36 6.29 14.24
N SER A 54 23.03 5.05 14.57
CA SER A 54 23.08 3.91 13.66
C SER A 54 21.65 3.44 13.34
N LYS A 55 21.03 4.06 12.33
CA LYS A 55 19.75 3.61 11.80
C LYS A 55 19.98 2.47 10.83
N THR A 56 19.69 1.24 11.22
CA THR A 56 19.65 0.11 10.28
C THR A 56 18.24 0.04 9.68
N PRO A 57 18.08 0.05 8.34
CA PRO A 57 16.78 -0.21 7.73
C PRO A 57 16.33 -1.60 8.19
N SER A 58 15.15 -1.66 8.80
CA SER A 58 14.65 -2.92 9.36
C SER A 58 13.73 -3.63 8.37
N HIS A 59 12.82 -2.89 7.75
CA HIS A 59 11.80 -3.38 6.82
C HIS A 59 11.34 -2.24 5.94
N ASP A 60 11.01 -2.54 4.69
CA ASP A 60 10.25 -1.64 3.82
C ASP A 60 8.76 -2.02 3.90
N VAL A 61 7.91 -1.01 3.93
CA VAL A 61 6.45 -1.16 3.96
C VAL A 61 5.90 -0.55 2.69
N LEU A 62 5.26 -1.37 1.86
CA LEU A 62 4.46 -0.90 0.74
C LEU A 62 3.03 -0.71 1.19
N THR A 63 2.44 0.40 0.79
CA THR A 63 1.04 0.70 1.02
C THR A 63 0.36 0.95 -0.32
N LEU A 64 -0.70 0.20 -0.61
CA LEU A 64 -1.63 0.46 -1.71
C LEU A 64 -2.86 1.15 -1.13
N THR A 65 -3.17 2.33 -1.64
CA THR A 65 -4.39 3.07 -1.32
C THR A 65 -5.28 3.11 -2.55
N VAL A 66 -6.52 2.63 -2.42
CA VAL A 66 -7.51 2.60 -3.51
C VAL A 66 -8.66 3.52 -3.13
N PHE A 67 -8.88 4.54 -3.95
CA PHE A 67 -9.99 5.47 -3.82
C PHE A 67 -11.15 4.97 -4.68
N LEU A 68 -12.31 4.81 -4.06
CA LEU A 68 -13.51 4.26 -4.66
C LEU A 68 -14.65 5.28 -4.62
N THR A 69 -15.51 5.23 -5.63
CA THR A 69 -16.76 5.98 -5.69
C THR A 69 -17.90 5.05 -6.09
N LYS A 70 -19.11 5.32 -5.60
CA LYS A 70 -20.34 4.65 -5.97
C LYS A 70 -21.35 5.63 -6.54
#